data_AF-A0A7K8XUS4-F1
#
_entry.id   AF-A0A7K8XUS4-F1
#
_cell.length_a   1.000
_cell.length_b   1.000
_cell.length_c   1.000
_cell.angle_alpha   90.00
_cell.angle_beta   90.00
_cell.angle_gamma   90.00
#
_symmetry.space_group_name_H-M   'P 1'
#
loop_
_entity.id
_entity.type
_entity.pdbx_description
1 polymer ?
#
loop_
_entity_poly.entity_id
_entity_poly.type
_entity_poly.pdbx_seq_one_letter_code
_entity_poly.pdbx_strand_id
1 'polypeptide(L)'
;PTGLGMEVMAPPTINALNGSSVKLSCTFNSCYKVENKQFSLNWTYQECWNCSEELFLQFRTKIMNKQLDRFGNRVEFTGNPTKYDVSFTLKNVQLEDEGTYNCYVLNPPDRHRGHASISLKVLTKEPPKHDSTVAVIVGASVGGFLAVVILVLMVVKCVRRKKQQRLNTDDQKTEEEGKTDGEGNPEEGTK
;
A
#
# COMPACT_ATOMS: atom_id res chain seq x y z
N PRO A 1 9.82 17.06 27.57
CA PRO A 1 10.04 15.63 27.25
C PRO A 1 8.72 14.86 27.37
N THR A 2 7.98 14.77 26.26
CA THR A 2 6.86 13.84 26.12
C THR A 2 7.43 12.43 26.26
N GLY A 3 7.19 11.79 27.40
CA GLY A 3 7.66 10.42 27.62
C GLY A 3 7.05 9.55 26.54
N LEU A 4 7.86 9.07 25.60
CA LEU A 4 7.37 8.08 24.64
C LEU A 4 6.97 6.85 25.44
N GLY A 5 5.68 6.54 25.42
CA GLY A 5 5.17 5.27 25.92
C GLY A 5 5.77 4.12 25.11
N MET A 6 5.67 2.90 25.63
CA MET A 6 6.02 1.72 24.84
C MET A 6 5.15 1.68 23.59
N GLU A 7 5.79 1.56 22.43
CA GLU A 7 5.10 1.48 21.14
C GLU A 7 4.47 0.11 20.96
N VAL A 8 3.18 0.09 20.61
CA VAL A 8 2.41 -1.13 20.31
C VAL A 8 1.77 -0.95 18.95
N MET A 9 2.00 -1.92 18.07
CA MET A 9 1.59 -1.91 16.67
C MET A 9 0.49 -2.95 16.45
N ALA A 10 -0.62 -2.50 15.89
CA ALA A 10 -1.71 -3.36 15.45
C ALA A 10 -2.44 -2.73 14.24
N PRO A 11 -3.06 -3.53 13.36
CA PRO A 11 -3.93 -3.00 12.33
C PRO A 11 -5.15 -2.29 12.95
N PRO A 12 -5.54 -1.11 12.46
CA PRO A 12 -6.68 -0.38 13.02
C PRO A 12 -8.02 -1.09 12.77
N THR A 13 -8.10 -1.86 11.68
CA THR A 13 -9.29 -2.65 11.33
C THR A 13 -8.86 -3.98 10.76
N ILE A 14 -9.55 -5.04 11.17
CA ILE A 14 -9.41 -6.39 10.62
C ILE A 14 -10.79 -6.84 10.18
N ASN A 15 -10.86 -7.37 8.95
CA ASN A 15 -12.07 -8.00 8.45
C ASN A 15 -11.93 -9.52 8.56
N ALA A 16 -12.95 -10.18 9.09
CA ALA A 16 -13.02 -11.63 9.17
C ALA A 16 -14.32 -12.12 8.52
N LEU A 17 -14.31 -13.30 7.91
CA LEU A 17 -15.52 -13.92 7.40
C LEU A 17 -16.22 -14.67 8.52
N ASN A 18 -17.56 -14.64 8.53
CA ASN A 18 -18.33 -15.46 9.46
C ASN A 18 -17.97 -16.95 9.30
N GLY A 19 -17.67 -17.63 10.40
CA GLY A 19 -17.17 -19.01 10.47
C GLY A 19 -15.67 -19.18 10.24
N SER A 20 -14.92 -18.15 9.82
CA SER A 20 -13.48 -18.26 9.59
C SER A 20 -12.67 -18.18 10.90
N SER A 21 -11.35 -18.37 10.81
CA SER A 21 -10.43 -18.02 11.91
C SER A 21 -9.65 -16.77 11.54
N VAL A 22 -9.41 -15.88 12.51
CA VAL A 22 -8.71 -14.62 12.28
C VAL A 22 -7.65 -14.39 13.36
N LYS A 23 -6.45 -13.98 12.94
CA LYS A 23 -5.37 -13.58 13.84
C LYS A 23 -5.48 -12.08 14.12
N LEU A 24 -5.75 -11.70 15.36
CA LEU A 24 -5.65 -10.32 15.81
C LEU A 24 -4.19 -10.02 16.14
N SER A 25 -3.50 -9.40 15.18
CA SER A 25 -2.07 -9.12 15.26
C SER A 25 -1.80 -7.94 16.19
N CYS A 26 -1.02 -8.16 17.24
CA CYS A 26 -0.51 -7.10 18.13
C CYS A 26 0.96 -7.40 18.45
N THR A 27 1.83 -6.46 18.12
CA THR A 27 3.27 -6.51 18.44
C THR A 27 3.66 -5.28 19.24
N PHE A 28 4.75 -5.36 20.00
CA PHE A 28 5.27 -4.22 20.73
C PHE A 28 6.75 -4.05 20.47
N ASN A 29 7.27 -2.85 20.71
CA ASN A 29 8.68 -2.55 20.59
C ASN A 29 9.24 -2.18 21.97
N SER A 30 10.32 -2.84 22.37
CA SER A 30 10.99 -2.59 23.64
C SER A 30 12.49 -2.83 23.51
N CYS A 31 13.28 -1.99 24.18
CA CYS A 31 14.73 -2.16 24.27
C CYS A 31 15.12 -3.23 25.29
N TYR A 32 14.16 -3.71 26.10
CA TYR A 32 14.39 -4.65 27.19
C TYR A 32 13.87 -6.04 26.85
N LYS A 33 14.62 -7.06 27.27
CA LYS A 33 14.17 -8.45 27.15
C LYS A 33 12.95 -8.69 28.02
N VAL A 34 12.02 -9.49 27.51
CA VAL A 34 10.83 -9.88 28.26
C VAL A 34 11.19 -10.81 29.41
N GLU A 35 10.91 -10.37 30.63
CA GLU A 35 11.02 -11.19 31.83
C GLU A 35 9.64 -11.68 32.28
N ASN A 36 9.41 -13.01 32.23
CA ASN A 36 8.09 -13.61 32.47
C ASN A 36 7.41 -13.21 33.79
N LYS A 37 8.17 -12.89 34.84
CA LYS A 37 7.61 -12.51 36.15
C LYS A 37 7.10 -11.07 36.18
N GLN A 38 7.66 -10.20 35.35
CA GLN A 38 7.38 -8.77 35.34
C GLN A 38 6.50 -8.35 34.15
N PHE A 39 6.62 -9.06 33.04
CA PHE A 39 5.83 -8.84 31.84
C PHE A 39 4.34 -9.08 32.09
N SER A 40 3.51 -8.18 31.56
CA SER A 40 2.07 -8.35 31.58
C SER A 40 1.44 -7.98 30.24
N LEU A 41 0.44 -8.78 29.87
CA LEU A 41 -0.42 -8.58 28.71
C LEU A 41 -1.86 -8.66 29.18
N ASN A 42 -2.69 -7.72 28.75
CA ASN A 42 -4.14 -7.81 28.85
C ASN A 42 -4.76 -7.58 27.48
N TRP A 43 -5.60 -8.51 27.07
CA TRP A 43 -6.53 -8.35 25.96
C TRP A 43 -7.93 -8.13 26.50
N THR A 44 -8.54 -7.02 26.11
CA THR A 44 -9.92 -6.69 26.48
C THR A 44 -10.79 -6.57 25.23
N TYR A 45 -12.07 -6.87 25.40
CA TYR A 45 -13.09 -6.70 24.38
C TYR A 45 -14.04 -5.58 24.80
N GLN A 46 -14.49 -4.80 23.83
CA GLN A 46 -15.41 -3.70 24.02
C GLN A 46 -16.43 -3.72 22.88
N GLU A 47 -17.69 -3.98 23.20
CA GLU A 47 -18.77 -4.14 22.20
C GLU A 47 -19.10 -2.83 21.46
N CYS A 48 -19.07 -1.71 22.17
CA CYS A 48 -19.36 -0.39 21.64
C CYS A 48 -18.40 0.66 22.24
N TRP A 49 -18.22 1.80 21.58
CA TRP A 49 -17.27 2.85 22.00
C TRP A 49 -17.40 3.30 23.47
N ASN A 50 -18.63 3.33 24.01
CA ASN A 50 -18.92 3.72 25.40
C ASN A 50 -19.20 2.52 26.33
N CYS A 51 -19.06 1.30 25.84
CA CYS A 51 -19.27 0.09 26.62
C CYS A 51 -18.07 -0.15 27.55
N SER A 52 -18.26 -0.91 28.62
CA SER A 52 -17.16 -1.30 29.49
C SER A 52 -16.25 -2.31 28.79
N GLU A 53 -14.96 -2.26 29.10
CA GLU A 53 -14.00 -3.25 28.62
C GLU A 53 -14.04 -4.52 29.46
N GLU A 54 -14.06 -5.67 28.79
CA GLU A 54 -14.06 -6.99 29.43
C GLU A 54 -12.75 -7.73 29.17
N LEU A 55 -12.01 -8.06 30.22
CA LEU A 55 -10.77 -8.82 30.13
C LEU A 55 -11.05 -10.29 29.80
N PHE A 56 -10.62 -10.75 28.62
CA PHE A 56 -10.83 -12.13 28.19
C PHE A 56 -9.54 -12.95 28.09
N LEU A 57 -8.38 -12.32 27.94
CA LEU A 57 -7.08 -13.01 27.84
C LEU A 57 -5.99 -12.20 28.54
N GLN A 58 -5.19 -12.87 29.38
CA GLN A 58 -4.16 -12.24 30.19
C GLN A 58 -2.88 -13.05 30.20
N PHE A 59 -1.72 -12.40 30.20
CA PHE A 59 -0.45 -13.00 30.60
C PHE A 59 -0.02 -12.45 31.94
N ARG A 60 0.13 -13.33 32.93
CA ARG A 60 0.80 -13.05 34.20
C ARG A 60 1.56 -14.31 34.58
N THR A 61 2.87 -14.36 34.31
CA THR A 61 3.73 -15.56 34.36
C THR A 61 3.39 -16.68 33.37
N LYS A 62 2.11 -16.84 33.05
CA LYS A 62 1.56 -17.76 32.05
C LYS A 62 0.34 -17.12 31.39
N ILE A 63 -0.06 -17.69 30.25
CA ILE A 63 -1.33 -17.35 29.60
C ILE A 63 -2.50 -17.84 30.45
N MET A 64 -3.48 -16.95 30.64
CA MET A 64 -4.72 -17.17 31.35
C MET A 64 -5.87 -16.70 30.46
N ASN A 65 -6.62 -17.64 29.91
CA ASN A 65 -7.88 -17.36 29.25
C ASN A 65 -8.96 -17.19 30.34
N LYS A 66 -9.65 -16.05 30.35
CA LYS A 66 -10.73 -15.76 31.31
C LYS A 66 -12.07 -16.36 30.91
N GLN A 67 -12.15 -17.00 29.73
CA GLN A 67 -13.31 -17.75 29.26
C GLN A 67 -14.58 -16.92 29.32
N LEU A 68 -14.54 -15.73 28.70
CA LEU A 68 -15.73 -14.90 28.58
C LEU A 68 -16.78 -15.67 27.77
N ASP A 69 -18.01 -15.75 28.29
CA ASP A 69 -19.06 -16.64 27.75
C ASP A 69 -19.27 -16.47 26.24
N ARG A 70 -19.17 -15.24 25.74
CA ARG A 70 -19.28 -14.90 24.31
C ARG A 70 -18.25 -15.60 23.41
N PHE A 71 -17.04 -15.81 23.93
CA PHE A 71 -15.95 -16.41 23.18
C PHE A 71 -15.89 -17.92 23.38
N GLY A 72 -16.29 -18.41 24.56
CA GLY A 72 -16.03 -19.79 24.98
C GLY A 72 -14.58 -20.19 24.69
N ASN A 73 -14.39 -21.36 24.08
CA ASN A 73 -13.06 -21.92 23.78
C ASN A 73 -12.44 -21.44 22.45
N ARG A 74 -12.95 -20.35 21.85
CA ARG A 74 -12.53 -19.91 20.51
C ARG A 74 -11.29 -19.03 20.50
N VAL A 75 -10.87 -18.52 21.66
CA VAL A 75 -9.66 -17.69 21.82
C VAL A 75 -8.43 -18.56 22.04
N GLU A 76 -7.46 -18.47 21.13
CA GLU A 76 -6.17 -19.14 21.23
C GLU A 76 -5.03 -18.12 21.20
N PHE A 77 -4.18 -18.11 22.23
CA PHE A 77 -2.97 -17.29 22.19
C PHE A 77 -1.96 -17.88 21.19
N THR A 78 -1.57 -17.09 20.18
CA THR A 78 -0.68 -17.53 19.09
C THR A 78 0.60 -16.70 18.98
N GLY A 79 0.76 -15.70 19.83
CA GLY A 79 1.95 -14.85 19.89
C GLY A 79 3.12 -15.53 20.58
N ASN A 80 4.27 -14.86 20.54
CA ASN A 80 5.44 -15.20 21.33
C ASN A 80 5.99 -13.91 21.97
N PRO A 81 5.75 -13.70 23.29
CA PRO A 81 6.19 -12.47 23.97
C PRO A 81 7.70 -12.24 23.88
N THR A 82 8.51 -13.30 23.85
CA THR A 82 9.97 -13.17 23.71
C THR A 82 10.43 -12.67 22.34
N LYS A 83 9.55 -12.74 21.33
CA LYS A 83 9.71 -12.14 20.01
C LYS A 83 8.84 -10.88 19.83
N TYR A 84 8.36 -10.32 20.94
CA TYR A 84 7.52 -9.14 21.00
C TYR A 84 6.18 -9.27 20.23
N ASP A 85 5.68 -10.50 20.05
CA ASP A 85 4.37 -10.80 19.47
C ASP A 85 3.41 -11.25 20.57
N VAL A 86 2.30 -10.54 20.74
CA VAL A 86 1.27 -10.82 21.74
C VAL A 86 -0.09 -11.11 21.11
N SER A 87 -0.09 -11.53 19.84
CA SER A 87 -1.29 -11.81 19.06
C SER A 87 -2.06 -13.02 19.57
N PHE A 88 -3.36 -13.04 19.30
CA PHE A 88 -4.21 -14.22 19.48
C PHE A 88 -4.99 -14.51 18.20
N THR A 89 -5.47 -15.74 18.09
CA THR A 89 -6.37 -16.19 17.02
C THR A 89 -7.75 -16.42 17.60
N LEU A 90 -8.75 -15.83 16.97
CA LEU A 90 -10.16 -16.10 17.24
C LEU A 90 -10.66 -17.10 16.19
N LYS A 91 -11.07 -18.29 16.65
CA LYS A 91 -11.59 -19.36 15.79
C LYS A 91 -13.10 -19.22 15.59
N ASN A 92 -13.60 -19.73 14.46
CA ASN A 92 -15.03 -19.80 14.16
C ASN A 92 -15.74 -18.48 14.52
N VAL A 93 -15.25 -17.39 13.93
CA VAL A 93 -15.73 -16.02 14.16
C VAL A 93 -17.23 -15.96 13.91
N GLN A 94 -17.98 -15.34 14.81
CA GLN A 94 -19.41 -15.11 14.68
C GLN A 94 -19.72 -13.64 14.48
N LEU A 95 -20.91 -13.31 14.00
CA LEU A 95 -21.33 -11.91 13.80
C LEU A 95 -21.28 -11.10 15.11
N GLU A 96 -21.57 -11.75 16.22
CA GLU A 96 -21.54 -11.12 17.54
C GLU A 96 -20.11 -10.78 17.97
N ASP A 97 -19.07 -11.38 17.39
CA ASP A 97 -17.68 -11.06 17.72
C ASP A 97 -17.20 -9.68 17.24
N GLU A 98 -18.01 -9.01 16.41
CA GLU A 98 -17.76 -7.63 15.99
C GLU A 98 -17.57 -6.72 17.22
N GLY A 99 -16.61 -5.81 17.13
CA GLY A 99 -16.30 -4.88 18.22
C GLY A 99 -14.84 -4.49 18.28
N THR A 100 -14.45 -3.89 19.39
CA THR A 100 -13.10 -3.36 19.61
C THR A 100 -12.32 -4.26 20.53
N TYR A 101 -11.12 -4.65 20.10
CA TYR A 101 -10.19 -5.48 20.85
C TYR A 101 -8.97 -4.65 21.23
N ASN A 102 -8.74 -4.48 22.53
CA ASN A 102 -7.63 -3.68 23.03
C ASN A 102 -6.51 -4.56 23.57
N CYS A 103 -5.29 -4.24 23.16
CA CYS A 103 -4.05 -4.91 23.53
C CYS A 103 -3.24 -4.00 24.44
N TYR A 104 -3.15 -4.34 25.73
CA TYR A 104 -2.36 -3.62 26.71
C TYR A 104 -1.12 -4.42 27.07
N VAL A 105 0.04 -3.81 26.90
CA VAL A 105 1.33 -4.46 27.18
C VAL A 105 2.10 -3.63 28.18
N LEU A 106 2.76 -4.28 29.14
CA LEU A 106 3.73 -3.64 30.00
C LEU A 106 4.94 -4.57 30.15
N ASN A 107 6.11 -4.06 29.78
CA ASN A 107 7.38 -4.77 29.84
C ASN A 107 8.39 -4.01 30.72
N PRO A 108 8.37 -4.18 32.05
CA PRO A 108 9.34 -3.54 32.91
C PRO A 108 10.79 -3.85 32.48
N PRO A 109 11.72 -2.89 32.57
CA PRO A 109 11.63 -1.60 33.24
C PRO A 109 10.96 -0.48 32.44
N ASP A 110 10.35 -0.76 31.28
CA ASP A 110 9.51 0.25 30.61
C ASP A 110 8.41 0.72 31.56
N ARG A 111 8.40 2.02 31.84
CA ARG A 111 7.50 2.62 32.82
C ARG A 111 6.07 2.78 32.31
N HIS A 112 5.93 2.91 31.00
CA HIS A 112 4.67 3.22 30.36
C HIS A 112 4.06 1.95 29.76
N ARG A 113 2.81 1.70 30.11
CA ARG A 113 1.99 0.69 29.46
C ARG A 113 1.75 1.12 28.01
N GLY A 114 2.04 0.23 27.07
CA GLY A 114 1.69 0.38 25.68
C GLY A 114 0.25 -0.08 25.42
N HIS A 115 -0.40 0.51 24.43
CA HIS A 115 -1.79 0.21 24.06
C HIS A 115 -1.97 0.28 22.54
N ALA A 116 -2.70 -0.69 22.00
CA ALA A 116 -3.23 -0.64 20.64
C ALA A 116 -4.69 -1.13 20.64
N SER A 117 -5.47 -0.65 19.68
CA SER A 117 -6.89 -0.97 19.54
C SER A 117 -7.19 -1.45 18.12
N ILE A 118 -7.97 -2.52 18.01
CA ILE A 118 -8.32 -3.18 16.74
C ILE A 118 -9.84 -3.23 16.62
N SER A 119 -10.39 -2.65 15.55
CA SER A 119 -11.80 -2.86 15.19
C SER A 119 -11.94 -4.13 14.35
N LEU A 120 -12.59 -5.16 14.89
CA LEU A 120 -12.93 -6.37 14.14
C LEU A 120 -14.28 -6.18 13.46
N LYS A 121 -14.33 -6.33 12.14
CA LYS A 121 -15.57 -6.34 11.36
C LYS A 121 -15.84 -7.74 10.83
N VAL A 122 -17.07 -8.22 10.98
CA VAL A 122 -17.44 -9.57 10.55
C VAL A 122 -18.26 -9.49 9.27
N LEU A 123 -17.73 -10.08 8.22
CA LEU A 123 -18.31 -10.06 6.88
C LEU A 123 -19.04 -11.38 6.61
N THR A 124 -20.23 -11.27 6.01
CA THR A 124 -20.99 -12.44 5.54
C THR A 124 -20.56 -12.91 4.15
N LYS A 125 -19.84 -12.06 3.41
CA LYS A 125 -19.33 -12.34 2.06
C LYS A 125 -17.97 -11.71 1.87
N GLU A 126 -17.13 -12.35 1.07
CA GLU A 126 -15.82 -11.81 0.76
C GLU A 126 -15.97 -10.53 -0.08
N PRO A 127 -15.30 -9.43 0.30
CA PRO A 127 -15.34 -8.20 -0.49
C PRO A 127 -14.71 -8.48 -1.86
N PRO A 128 -15.23 -7.85 -2.94
CA PRO A 128 -14.70 -8.07 -4.28
C PRO A 128 -13.21 -7.70 -4.30
N LYS A 129 -12.37 -8.62 -4.76
CA LYS A 129 -10.95 -8.36 -4.97
C LYS A 129 -10.84 -7.31 -6.07
N HIS A 130 -10.39 -6.10 -5.72
CA HIS A 130 -9.96 -5.14 -6.72
C HIS A 130 -8.59 -5.58 -7.22
N ASP A 131 -8.58 -6.32 -8.32
CA ASP A 131 -7.34 -6.68 -9.00
C ASP A 131 -6.67 -5.41 -9.52
N SER A 132 -5.56 -5.02 -8.90
CA SER A 132 -4.73 -3.88 -9.34
C SER A 132 -4.24 -4.03 -10.78
N THR A 133 -4.30 -5.24 -11.33
CA THR A 133 -4.13 -5.58 -12.75
C THR A 133 -5.02 -4.73 -13.66
N VAL A 134 -6.27 -4.45 -13.25
CA VAL A 134 -7.19 -3.63 -14.05
C VAL A 134 -6.68 -2.18 -14.16
N ALA A 135 -6.20 -1.62 -13.05
CA ALA A 135 -5.65 -0.26 -13.03
C ALA A 135 -4.35 -0.14 -13.84
N VAL A 136 -3.48 -1.16 -13.78
CA VAL A 136 -2.23 -1.21 -14.55
C VAL A 136 -2.49 -1.34 -16.05
N ILE A 137 -3.45 -2.17 -16.48
CA ILE A 137 -3.81 -2.34 -17.90
C ILE A 137 -4.35 -1.02 -18.50
N VAL A 138 -5.22 -0.32 -17.76
CA VAL A 138 -5.76 0.98 -18.21
C VAL A 138 -4.66 2.04 -18.26
N GLY A 139 -3.76 2.09 -17.26
CA GLY A 139 -2.64 3.03 -17.26
C GLY A 139 -1.63 2.81 -18.39
N ALA A 140 -1.29 1.55 -18.69
CA ALA A 140 -0.31 1.20 -19.71
C ALA A 140 -0.81 1.50 -21.13
N SER A 141 -2.09 1.28 -21.41
CA SER A 141 -2.68 1.52 -22.74
C SER A 141 -2.71 3.01 -23.10
N VAL A 142 -3.17 3.87 -22.19
CA VAL A 142 -3.23 5.32 -22.41
C VAL A 142 -1.82 5.93 -22.48
N GLY A 143 -0.92 5.54 -21.57
CA GLY A 143 0.46 6.03 -21.56
C GLY A 143 1.25 5.61 -22.80
N GLY A 144 1.11 4.34 -23.22
CA GLY A 144 1.76 3.82 -24.42
C GLY A 144 1.29 4.52 -25.70
N PHE A 145 -0.02 4.70 -25.86
CA PHE A 145 -0.58 5.38 -27.03
C PHE A 145 -0.10 6.83 -27.14
N LEU A 146 -0.10 7.58 -26.03
CA LEU A 146 0.39 8.97 -26.00
C LEU A 146 1.89 9.05 -26.36
N ALA A 147 2.72 8.14 -25.84
CA ALA A 147 4.14 8.10 -26.15
C ALA A 147 4.40 7.84 -27.64
N VAL A 148 3.67 6.90 -28.26
CA VAL A 148 3.79 6.59 -29.69
C VAL A 148 3.38 7.80 -30.54
N VAL A 149 2.28 8.47 -30.20
CA VAL A 149 1.84 9.68 -30.92
C VAL A 149 2.90 10.79 -30.85
N ILE A 150 3.51 11.02 -29.67
CA ILE A 150 4.58 12.01 -29.50
C ILE A 150 5.80 11.65 -30.37
N LEU A 151 6.22 10.38 -30.37
CA LEU A 151 7.33 9.91 -31.20
C LEU A 151 7.06 10.12 -32.71
N VAL A 152 5.85 9.79 -33.18
CA VAL A 152 5.44 10.02 -34.58
C VAL A 152 5.47 11.50 -34.93
N LEU A 153 4.93 12.37 -34.06
CA LEU A 153 4.95 13.83 -34.27
C LEU A 153 6.37 14.39 -34.31
N MET A 154 7.28 13.89 -33.47
CA MET A 154 8.70 14.26 -33.50
C MET A 154 9.38 13.83 -34.80
N VAL A 155 9.20 12.59 -35.23
CA VAL A 155 9.76 12.07 -36.49
C VAL A 155 9.24 12.89 -37.68
N VAL A 156 7.93 13.15 -37.76
CA VAL A 156 7.33 13.96 -38.83
C VAL A 156 7.91 15.38 -38.84
N LYS A 157 8.05 16.02 -37.67
CA LYS A 157 8.68 17.35 -37.56
C LYS A 157 10.14 17.31 -38.03
N CYS A 158 10.92 16.31 -37.63
CA CYS A 158 12.31 16.14 -38.05
C CYS A 158 12.43 15.95 -39.57
N VAL A 159 11.58 15.12 -40.18
CA VAL A 159 11.57 14.90 -41.63
C VAL A 159 11.15 16.16 -42.38
N ARG A 160 10.10 16.86 -41.92
CA ARG A 160 9.66 18.14 -42.51
C ARG A 160 10.76 19.20 -42.44
N ARG A 161 11.44 19.34 -41.29
CA ARG A 161 12.58 20.24 -41.14
C ARG A 161 13.75 19.89 -42.07
N LYS A 162 14.11 18.60 -42.18
CA LYS A 162 15.15 18.14 -43.12
C LYS A 162 14.77 18.42 -44.57
N LYS A 163 13.51 18.18 -44.94
CA LYS A 163 13.01 18.46 -46.30
C LYS A 163 13.04 19.97 -46.60
N GLN A 164 12.65 20.80 -45.63
CA GLN A 164 12.70 22.26 -45.78
C GLN A 164 14.15 22.79 -45.85
N GLN A 165 15.09 22.21 -45.10
CA GLN A 165 16.52 22.53 -45.22
C GLN A 165 17.10 22.11 -46.58
N ARG A 166 16.71 20.95 -47.12
CA ARG A 166 17.11 20.50 -48.47
C ARG A 166 16.65 21.48 -49.54
N LEU A 167 15.37 21.89 -49.50
CA LEU A 167 14.81 22.88 -50.43
C LEU A 167 15.57 24.22 -50.35
N ASN A 168 15.83 24.73 -49.14
CA ASN A 168 16.61 25.97 -48.98
C ASN A 168 18.07 25.84 -49.47
N THR A 169 18.66 24.64 -49.45
CA THR A 169 20.03 24.38 -49.94
C THR A 169 20.07 24.27 -51.47
N ASP A 170 19.01 23.71 -52.07
CA ASP A 170 18.86 23.56 -53.52
C ASP A 170 18.53 24.92 -54.18
N ASP A 171 17.70 25.76 -53.55
CA ASP A 171 17.43 27.13 -54.02
C ASP A 171 18.73 27.97 -54.05
N GLN A 172 19.59 27.84 -53.04
CA GLN A 172 20.86 28.59 -52.94
C GLN A 172 21.91 28.11 -53.95
N LYS A 173 21.89 26.82 -54.36
CA LYS A 173 22.75 26.31 -55.44
C LYS A 173 22.30 26.75 -56.83
N THR A 174 20.98 26.87 -57.04
CA THR A 174 20.41 27.27 -58.33
C THR A 174 20.68 28.75 -58.62
N GLU A 175 20.83 29.59 -57.59
CA GLU A 175 21.24 30.99 -57.73
C GLU A 175 22.75 31.17 -58.04
N GLU A 176 23.63 30.26 -57.60
CA GLU A 176 25.08 30.34 -57.92
C GLU A 176 25.43 29.83 -59.32
N GLU A 177 24.71 28.84 -59.86
CA GLU A 177 24.95 28.31 -61.22
C GLU A 177 24.34 29.18 -62.34
N GLY A 178 23.40 30.09 -62.04
CA GLY A 178 22.75 30.95 -63.02
C GLY A 178 23.57 32.18 -63.47
N LYS A 179 24.82 32.35 -63.02
CA LYS A 179 25.64 33.55 -63.31
C LYS A 179 26.82 33.35 -64.25
N THR A 180 26.98 32.15 -64.81
CA THR A 180 28.00 31.85 -65.82
C THR A 180 27.34 31.25 -67.06
N ASP A 181 27.71 31.84 -68.21
CA ASP A 181 27.46 31.38 -69.59
C ASP A 181 26.11 31.85 -70.19
N GLY A 182 26.04 32.57 -71.31
CA GLY A 182 27.04 32.98 -72.27
C GLY A 182 26.31 33.70 -73.42
N GLU A 183 26.89 34.80 -73.88
CA GLU A 183 26.46 35.59 -75.03
C GLU A 183 26.78 34.85 -76.33
N GLY A 184 25.81 34.75 -77.25
CA GLY A 184 25.99 34.13 -78.56
C GLY A 184 24.74 34.17 -79.42
N ASN A 185 24.59 35.23 -80.21
CA ASN A 185 23.74 35.28 -81.42
C ASN A 185 24.59 34.79 -82.62
N PRO A 186 24.02 34.15 -83.65
CA PRO A 186 23.50 34.94 -84.78
C PRO A 186 22.24 34.39 -85.47
N GLU A 187 21.65 35.32 -86.20
CA GLU A 187 20.57 35.26 -87.18
C GLU A 187 20.77 34.25 -88.32
N GLU A 188 19.67 33.77 -88.91
CA GLU A 188 19.21 33.98 -90.31
C GLU A 188 18.09 32.96 -90.61
N GLY A 189 16.92 33.35 -91.13
CA GLY A 189 16.67 33.55 -92.56
C GLY A 189 16.34 32.20 -93.23
N THR A 190 15.32 31.94 -94.03
CA THR A 190 14.43 32.76 -94.86
C THR A 190 13.41 31.78 -95.49
N LYS A 191 12.11 32.13 -95.56
CA LYS A 191 11.30 32.12 -96.79
C LYS A 191 9.95 32.77 -96.58
#